data_AF-A0A317LWJ8-F1
#
_entry.id   AF-A0A317LWJ8-F1
#
_cell.length_a   1.000
_cell.length_b   1.000
_cell.length_c   1.000
_cell.angle_alpha   90.00
_cell.angle_beta   90.00
_cell.angle_gamma   90.00
#
_symmetry.space_group_name_H-M   'P 1'
#
loop_
_entity.id
_entity.type
_entity.pdbx_description
1 polymer ?
#
loop_
_entity_poly.entity_id
_entity_poly.type
_entity_poly.pdbx_seq_one_letter_code
_entity_poly.pdbx_strand_id
1 'polypeptide(L)'
;MCDIRTLCAKKQAHISHCANCQTVYIWHNNLVLNFTPQDFQLFYETLEHQEFYDCSMMFPDGEERVVVHSPCRDISFTFTQSEWLNMKEALQEAILLQQVYELIR
;
A
#
# COMPACT_ATOMS: atom_id res chain seq x y z
N MET A 1 -6.15 -24.44 -1.76
CA MET A 1 -5.80 -23.73 -3.01
C MET A 1 -5.93 -22.25 -2.71
N CYS A 2 -4.94 -21.41 -3.03
CA CYS A 2 -5.07 -19.98 -2.79
C CYS A 2 -6.16 -19.41 -3.70
N ASP A 3 -7.19 -18.79 -3.12
CA ASP A 3 -8.19 -18.00 -3.84
C ASP A 3 -7.76 -16.53 -3.79
N ILE A 4 -7.00 -16.09 -4.80
CA ILE A 4 -6.45 -14.73 -4.89
C ILE A 4 -7.39 -13.88 -5.73
N ARG A 5 -7.83 -12.75 -5.17
CA ARG A 5 -8.66 -11.76 -5.86
C ARG A 5 -7.88 -10.47 -5.99
N THR A 6 -7.80 -9.92 -7.20
CA THR A 6 -7.24 -8.60 -7.43
C THR A 6 -8.22 -7.54 -6.91
N LEU A 7 -7.75 -6.69 -6.01
CA LEU A 7 -8.50 -5.55 -5.46
C LEU A 7 -8.19 -4.27 -6.24
N CYS A 8 -6.95 -4.08 -6.68
CA CYS A 8 -6.57 -2.94 -7.52
C CYS A 8 -5.42 -3.35 -8.45
N ALA A 9 -5.44 -2.86 -9.69
CA ALA A 9 -4.34 -2.98 -10.64
C ALA A 9 -4.19 -1.64 -11.39
N LYS A 10 -3.28 -0.78 -10.91
CA LYS A 10 -3.06 0.55 -11.47
C LYS A 10 -1.58 0.89 -11.56
N LYS A 11 -1.13 1.29 -12.76
CA LYS A 11 0.24 1.73 -13.02
C LYS A 11 1.27 0.75 -12.44
N GLN A 12 1.95 1.16 -11.39
CA GLN A 12 3.02 0.42 -10.71
C GLN A 12 2.52 -0.36 -9.48
N ALA A 13 1.27 -0.13 -9.05
CA ALA A 13 0.66 -0.74 -7.89
C ALA A 13 -0.31 -1.87 -8.29
N HIS A 14 -0.15 -3.05 -7.68
CA HIS A 14 -1.09 -4.15 -7.79
C HIS A 14 -1.40 -4.72 -6.42
N ILE A 15 -2.66 -4.60 -5.99
CA ILE A 15 -3.14 -5.05 -4.68
C ILE A 15 -4.05 -6.25 -4.88
N SER A 16 -3.78 -7.32 -4.13
CA SER A 16 -4.60 -8.54 -4.17
C SER A 16 -4.81 -9.09 -2.77
N HIS A 17 -5.94 -9.74 -2.55
CA HIS A 17 -6.28 -10.36 -1.28
C HIS A 17 -6.53 -11.85 -1.49
N CYS A 18 -5.90 -12.68 -0.67
CA CYS A 18 -6.19 -14.09 -0.60
C CYS A 18 -7.07 -14.40 0.61
N ALA A 19 -8.35 -14.68 0.37
CA ALA A 19 -9.31 -14.96 1.44
C ALA A 19 -8.96 -16.25 2.22
N ASN A 20 -8.28 -17.21 1.57
CA ASN A 20 -7.91 -18.47 2.20
C ASN A 20 -6.62 -18.37 3.03
N CYS A 21 -5.70 -17.48 2.65
CA CYS A 21 -4.45 -17.23 3.37
C CYS A 21 -4.56 -16.08 4.37
N GLN A 22 -5.66 -15.31 4.33
CA GLN A 22 -5.84 -14.08 5.12
C GLN A 22 -4.65 -13.14 4.94
N THR A 23 -4.28 -12.90 3.67
CA THR A 23 -3.12 -12.08 3.32
C THR A 23 -3.47 -11.12 2.21
N VAL A 24 -3.16 -9.85 2.41
CA VAL A 24 -3.20 -8.80 1.39
C VAL A 24 -1.79 -8.58 0.88
N TYR A 25 -1.64 -8.63 -0.44
CA TYR A 25 -0.38 -8.42 -1.15
C TYR A 25 -0.44 -7.08 -1.84
N ILE A 26 0.54 -6.21 -1.58
CA ILE A 26 0.77 -4.98 -2.34
C ILE A 26 2.07 -5.14 -3.12
N TRP A 27 1.97 -5.09 -4.44
CA TRP A 27 3.11 -5.04 -5.34
C TRP A 27 3.28 -3.61 -5.79
N HIS A 28 4.46 -3.04 -5.59
CA HIS A 28 4.79 -1.69 -6.04
C HIS A 28 6.24 -1.62 -6.53
N ASN A 29 6.44 -1.49 -7.84
CA ASN A 29 7.76 -1.56 -8.47
C ASN A 29 8.52 -2.85 -8.08
N ASN A 30 9.61 -2.73 -7.32
CA ASN A 30 10.44 -3.83 -6.85
C ASN A 30 10.09 -4.29 -5.42
N LEU A 31 9.01 -3.78 -4.84
CA LEU A 31 8.57 -4.09 -3.48
C LEU A 31 7.34 -4.99 -3.53
N VAL A 32 7.33 -6.03 -2.70
CA VAL A 32 6.15 -6.83 -2.37
C VAL A 32 5.94 -6.76 -0.87
N LEU A 33 4.80 -6.23 -0.45
CA LEU A 33 4.39 -6.13 0.93
C LEU A 33 3.29 -7.13 1.21
N ASN A 34 3.44 -7.87 2.31
CA ASN A 34 2.47 -8.86 2.75
C ASN A 34 1.89 -8.41 4.07
N PHE A 35 0.58 -8.26 4.13
CA PHE A 35 -0.15 -7.79 5.30
C PHE A 35 -1.20 -8.80 5.72
N THR A 36 -1.46 -8.89 7.02
CA THR A 36 -2.78 -9.35 7.47
C THR A 36 -3.84 -8.30 7.09
N PRO A 37 -5.14 -8.64 7.00
CA PRO A 37 -6.18 -7.65 6.73
C PRO A 37 -6.18 -6.50 7.74
N GLN A 38 -5.86 -6.78 9.01
CA GLN A 38 -5.75 -5.78 10.07
C GLN A 38 -4.56 -4.85 9.85
N ASP A 39 -3.38 -5.41 9.55
CA ASP A 39 -2.18 -4.59 9.28
C ASP A 39 -2.34 -3.76 8.01
N PHE A 40 -3.06 -4.29 7.00
CA PHE A 40 -3.38 -3.56 5.79
C PHE A 40 -4.27 -2.34 6.07
N GLN A 41 -5.29 -2.50 6.92
CA GLN A 41 -6.15 -1.40 7.36
C GLN A 41 -5.35 -0.34 8.11
N LEU A 42 -4.50 -0.73 9.06
CA LEU A 42 -3.66 0.19 9.81
C LEU A 42 -2.66 0.92 8.91
N PHE A 43 -2.11 0.22 7.92
CA PHE A 43 -1.22 0.80 6.92
C PHE A 43 -1.93 1.85 6.07
N TYR A 44 -3.15 1.56 5.60
CA TYR A 44 -3.99 2.52 4.90
C TYR A 44 -4.26 3.77 5.73
N GLU A 45 -4.74 3.61 6.96
CA GLU A 45 -5.04 4.72 7.86
C GLU A 45 -3.81 5.57 8.14
N THR A 46 -2.64 4.94 8.34
CA THR A 46 -1.38 5.67 8.57
C THR A 46 -1.01 6.54 7.37
N LEU A 47 -1.16 6.02 6.14
CA LEU A 47 -0.83 6.75 4.91
C LEU A 47 -1.87 7.83 4.57
N GLU A 48 -3.14 7.62 4.91
CA GLU A 48 -4.22 8.56 4.63
C GLU A 48 -4.00 9.89 5.36
N HIS A 49 -3.59 9.83 6.64
CA HIS A 49 -3.33 11.00 7.50
C HIS A 49 -2.00 11.72 7.21
N GLN A 50 -1.18 11.19 6.30
CA GLN A 50 0.11 11.77 5.93
C GLN A 50 0.02 12.52 4.60
N GLU A 51 0.46 13.76 4.62
CA GLU A 51 0.65 14.59 3.43
C GLU A 51 2.11 14.53 2.96
N PHE A 52 2.31 14.50 1.64
CA PHE A 52 3.65 14.29 1.07
C PHE A 52 4.65 15.34 1.57
N TYR A 53 4.28 16.62 1.46
CA TYR A 53 5.17 17.74 1.78
C TYR A 53 5.46 17.90 3.27
N ASP A 54 4.61 17.36 4.15
CA ASP A 54 4.81 17.42 5.59
C ASP A 54 5.80 16.36 6.09
N CYS A 55 6.06 15.34 5.27
CA CYS A 55 6.86 14.16 5.63
C CYS A 55 7.96 13.84 4.61
N SER A 56 8.17 14.67 3.60
CA SER A 56 9.20 14.46 2.58
C SER A 56 10.55 15.03 3.02
N MET A 57 11.60 14.42 2.48
CA MET A 57 12.96 14.95 2.59
C MET A 57 13.68 14.81 1.26
N MET A 58 14.64 15.71 1.01
CA MET A 58 15.49 15.63 -0.18
C MET A 58 16.54 14.55 0.01
N PHE A 59 16.59 13.60 -0.93
CA PHE A 59 17.58 12.52 -0.94
C PHE A 59 18.88 12.98 -1.62
N PRO A 60 20.01 12.25 -1.42
CA PRO A 60 21.31 12.62 -1.98
C PRO A 60 21.37 12.69 -3.52
N ASP A 61 20.38 12.10 -4.20
CA ASP A 61 20.22 12.15 -5.66
C ASP A 61 19.39 13.34 -6.15
N GLY A 62 18.92 14.20 -5.25
CA GLY A 62 18.16 15.41 -5.56
C GLY A 62 16.65 15.20 -5.67
N GLU A 63 16.16 13.97 -5.47
CA GLU A 63 14.74 13.65 -5.50
C GLU A 63 14.11 13.81 -4.10
N GLU A 64 12.93 14.42 -4.02
CA GLU A 64 12.16 14.44 -2.77
C GLU A 64 11.40 13.13 -2.58
N ARG A 65 11.54 12.53 -1.40
CA ARG A 65 10.85 11.29 -1.06
C ARG A 65 10.30 11.32 0.35
N VAL A 66 9.14 10.71 0.53
CA VAL A 66 8.60 10.36 1.85
C VAL A 66 9.19 9.03 2.29
N VAL A 67 9.56 8.94 3.57
CA VAL A 67 10.03 7.70 4.19
C VAL A 67 8.92 7.10 5.05
N VAL A 68 8.49 5.90 4.70
CA VAL A 68 7.55 5.09 5.49
C VAL A 68 8.33 3.98 6.17
N HIS A 69 8.32 3.99 7.49
CA HIS A 69 8.98 2.93 8.25
C HIS A 69 8.20 1.63 8.13
N SER A 70 8.88 0.55 7.75
CA SER A 70 8.29 -0.79 7.78
C SER A 70 8.34 -1.35 9.22
N PRO A 71 7.54 -2.40 9.52
CA PRO A 71 7.68 -3.13 10.78
C PRO A 71 9.07 -3.76 10.99
N CYS A 72 9.84 -3.94 9.91
CA CYS A 72 11.25 -4.33 9.98
C CYS A 72 12.11 -3.07 10.16
N ARG A 73 12.77 -2.95 11.32
CA ARG A 73 13.60 -1.77 11.67
C ARG A 73 14.66 -1.43 10.63
N ASP A 74 15.17 -2.41 9.91
CA ASP A 74 16.27 -2.25 8.96
C ASP A 74 15.79 -1.87 7.55
N ILE A 75 14.48 -1.83 7.32
CA ILE A 75 13.88 -1.56 6.02
C ILE A 75 12.87 -0.41 6.16
N SER A 76 13.08 0.65 5.39
CA SER A 76 12.09 1.70 5.17
C SER A 76 11.75 1.79 3.70
N PHE A 77 10.50 2.13 3.41
CA PHE A 77 10.04 2.38 2.06
C PHE A 77 10.18 3.86 1.75
N THR A 78 10.60 4.16 0.54
CA THR A 78 10.75 5.53 0.08
C THR A 78 9.92 5.72 -1.17
N PHE A 79 9.10 6.76 -1.19
CA PHE A 79 8.23 7.05 -2.32
C PHE A 79 8.49 8.45 -2.82
N THR A 80 8.70 8.60 -4.13
CA THR A 80 8.58 9.91 -4.79
C THR A 80 7.14 10.42 -4.68
N GLN A 81 6.92 11.71 -4.94
CA GLN A 81 5.57 12.28 -4.89
C GLN A 81 4.57 11.54 -5.78
N SER A 82 5.00 11.15 -6.99
CA SER A 82 4.16 10.43 -7.92
C SER A 82 3.80 9.02 -7.43
N GLU A 83 4.76 8.30 -6.86
CA GLU A 83 4.57 6.97 -6.29
C GLU A 83 3.68 7.02 -5.05
N TRP A 84 3.88 8.04 -4.20
CA TRP A 84 3.06 8.30 -3.02
C TRP A 84 1.59 8.48 -3.37
N LEU A 85 1.29 9.34 -4.35
CA LEU A 85 -0.07 9.59 -4.78
C LEU A 85 -0.69 8.32 -5.40
N ASN A 86 0.05 7.62 -6.26
CA ASN A 86 -0.40 6.37 -6.86
C ASN A 86 -0.71 5.30 -5.80
N MET A 87 0.11 5.22 -4.74
CA MET A 87 -0.10 4.30 -3.63
C MET A 87 -1.37 4.65 -2.85
N LYS A 88 -1.58 5.92 -2.49
CA LYS A 88 -2.79 6.37 -1.78
C LYS A 88 -4.05 6.06 -2.61
N GLU A 89 -4.03 6.36 -3.91
CA GLU A 89 -5.15 6.05 -4.82
C GLU A 89 -5.43 4.53 -4.90
N ALA A 90 -4.39 3.71 -5.06
CA ALA A 90 -4.54 2.26 -5.15
C ALA A 90 -5.09 1.65 -3.86
N LEU A 91 -4.63 2.14 -2.70
CA LEU A 91 -5.13 1.71 -1.39
C LEU A 91 -6.61 2.06 -1.21
N GLN A 92 -7.01 3.30 -1.54
CA GLN A 92 -8.40 3.73 -1.45
C GLN A 92 -9.33 2.84 -2.28
N GLU A 93 -8.95 2.49 -3.51
CA GLU A 93 -9.72 1.57 -4.34
C GLU A 93 -9.78 0.16 -3.75
N ALA A 94 -8.66 -0.34 -3.24
CA ALA A 94 -8.62 -1.67 -2.66
C ALA A 94 -9.50 -1.79 -1.41
N ILE A 95 -9.50 -0.77 -0.55
CA ILE A 95 -10.38 -0.69 0.63
C ILE A 95 -11.84 -0.64 0.21
N LEU A 96 -12.19 0.19 -0.77
CA LEU A 96 -13.56 0.26 -1.29
C LEU A 96 -14.04 -1.10 -1.82
N LEU A 97 -13.22 -1.78 -2.63
CA LEU A 97 -13.57 -3.10 -3.18
C LEU A 97 -13.68 -4.17 -2.09
N GLN A 98 -12.84 -4.12 -1.06
CA GLN A 98 -12.94 -5.01 0.08
C GLN A 98 -14.27 -4.83 0.83
N GLN A 99 -14.68 -3.58 1.08
CA GLN A 99 -15.99 -3.27 1.70
C GLN A 99 -17.16 -3.77 0.84
N VAL A 100 -17.11 -3.59 -0.48
CA VAL A 100 -18.13 -4.11 -1.40
C VAL A 100 -18.23 -5.64 -1.31
N TYR A 101 -17.11 -6.35 -1.25
CA TYR A 101 -17.11 -7.81 -1.10
C TYR A 101 -17.64 -8.28 0.26
N GLU A 102 -17.44 -7.50 1.32
CA GLU A 102 -18.03 -7.78 2.63
C GLU A 102 -19.55 -7.60 2.64
N LEU A 103 -20.08 -6.64 1.87
CA LEU A 103 -21.53 -6.39 1.76
C LEU A 103 -22.29 -7.39 0.88
N ILE A 104 -21.63 -8.00 -0.10
CA ILE A 104 -22.23 -8.99 -1.01
C ILE A 104 -22.22 -10.40 -0.38
N ARG A 105 -21.56 -10.56 0.77
CA ARG A 105 -21.46 -11.82 1.51
C ARG A 105 -22.75 -12.16 2.25
#